data_AF-A0A5E4DC02-F1
#
_entry.id   AF-A0A5E4DC02-F1
#
_cell.length_a   1.000
_cell.length_b   1.000
_cell.length_c   1.000
_cell.angle_alpha   90.00
_cell.angle_beta   90.00
_cell.angle_gamma   90.00
#
_symmetry.space_group_name_H-M   'P 1'
#
loop_
_entity.id
_entity.type
_entity.pdbx_description
1 polymer ?
#
loop_
_entity_poly.entity_id
_entity_poly.type
_entity_poly.pdbx_seq_one_letter_code
_entity_poly.pdbx_strand_id
1 'polypeptide(L)' 'LLDLQPLPITALGYKAYEALYNFSHFNTVQTQIFHTLYHTDCSFLVGAPTGSGKTVAAELAIFRVFNKYPSSK' A
#
# COMPACT_ATOMS: atom_id res chain seq x y z
N LEU A 1 -8.89 -3.21 -16.48
CA LEU A 1 -7.84 -2.75 -15.56
C LEU A 1 -7.19 -1.54 -16.24
N LEU A 2 -7.03 -0.39 -15.56
CA LEU A 2 -6.34 0.75 -16.16
C LEU A 2 -4.85 0.38 -16.35
N ASP A 3 -4.28 0.71 -17.52
CA ASP A 3 -2.84 0.58 -17.81
C ASP A 3 -2.06 1.64 -17.02
N LEU A 4 -1.82 1.36 -15.75
CA LEU A 4 -1.00 2.17 -14.87
C LEU A 4 0.42 1.65 -14.87
N GLN A 5 1.38 2.58 -14.89
CA GLN A 5 2.78 2.21 -14.66
C GLN A 5 2.93 1.61 -13.26
N PRO A 6 3.68 0.51 -13.10
CA PRO A 6 3.91 -0.11 -11.80
C PRO A 6 4.50 0.93 -10.83
N LEU A 7 3.88 1.08 -9.66
CA LEU A 7 4.37 2.02 -8.64
C LEU A 7 5.61 1.43 -7.96
N PRO A 8 6.77 2.12 -7.92
CA PRO A 8 7.93 1.62 -7.20
C PRO A 8 7.70 1.61 -5.69
N ILE A 9 8.34 0.68 -4.98
CA ILE A 9 8.23 0.59 -3.50
C ILE A 9 8.74 1.86 -2.81
N THR A 10 9.63 2.62 -3.46
CA THR A 10 10.14 3.90 -2.97
C THR A 10 9.06 4.97 -2.81
N ALA A 11 7.86 4.76 -3.37
CA ALA A 11 6.69 5.59 -3.13
C ALA A 11 6.24 5.58 -1.66
N LEU A 12 6.66 4.59 -0.87
CA LEU A 12 6.41 4.55 0.58
C LEU A 12 7.14 5.67 1.33
N GLY A 13 8.28 6.15 0.83
CA GLY A 13 9.03 7.24 1.46
C GLY A 13 9.73 6.88 2.78
N TYR A 14 9.72 5.59 3.18
CA TYR A 14 10.37 5.09 4.39
C TYR A 14 11.18 3.83 4.09
N LYS A 15 12.50 3.93 4.23
CA LYS A 15 13.43 2.81 4.00
C LYS A 15 13.09 1.55 4.82
N ALA A 16 12.54 1.73 6.02
CA ALA A 16 12.13 0.61 6.86
C ALA A 16 10.95 -0.16 6.26
N TYR A 17 9.98 0.53 5.65
CA TYR A 17 8.84 -0.12 5.00
C TYR A 17 9.22 -0.72 3.65
N GLU A 18 10.08 -0.04 2.90
CA GLU A 18 10.64 -0.54 1.64
C GLU A 18 11.40 -1.86 1.85
N ALA A 19 12.18 -1.98 2.93
CA ALA A 19 12.95 -3.18 3.25
C ALA A 19 12.09 -4.40 3.62
N LEU A 20 10.78 -4.23 3.87
CA LEU A 20 9.86 -5.34 4.13
C LEU A 20 9.46 -6.08 2.85
N TYR A 21 9.69 -5.49 1.67
CA TYR A 21 9.25 -6.04 0.40
C TYR A 21 10.43 -6.54 -0.44
N ASN A 22 10.32 -7.78 -0.94
CA ASN A 22 11.30 -8.40 -1.83
C ASN A 22 11.07 -8.07 -3.33
N PHE A 23 10.11 -7.20 -3.64
CA PHE A 23 9.78 -6.78 -5.00
C PHE A 23 10.10 -5.30 -5.19
N SER A 24 10.42 -4.89 -6.42
CA SER A 24 10.76 -3.50 -6.72
C SER A 24 9.54 -2.61 -6.99
N HIS A 25 8.44 -3.19 -7.47
CA HIS A 25 7.23 -2.46 -7.85
C HIS A 25 5.97 -3.18 -7.37
N PHE A 26 4.97 -2.40 -6.99
CA PHE A 26 3.63 -2.87 -6.69
C PHE A 26 2.93 -3.37 -7.96
N ASN A 27 2.03 -4.34 -7.81
CA ASN A 27 1.19 -4.78 -8.91
C ASN A 27 0.17 -3.71 -9.30
N THR A 28 -0.53 -3.88 -10.43
CA THR A 28 -1.47 -2.87 -10.95
C THR A 28 -2.64 -2.59 -10.00
N VAL A 29 -3.14 -3.60 -9.27
CA VAL A 29 -4.22 -3.43 -8.29
C VAL A 29 -3.73 -2.62 -7.09
N GLN A 30 -2.56 -2.97 -6.54
CA GLN A 30 -1.91 -2.26 -5.44
C GLN A 30 -1.59 -0.81 -5.81
N THR A 31 -1.12 -0.58 -7.04
CA THR A 31 -0.83 0.75 -7.56
C THR A 31 -2.10 1.60 -7.64
N GLN A 32 -3.23 1.03 -8.09
CA GLN A 32 -4.52 1.73 -8.14
C GLN A 32 -5.02 2.14 -6.76
N ILE A 33 -4.89 1.27 -5.76
CA ILE A 33 -5.41 1.51 -4.41
C ILE A 33 -4.43 2.27 -3.50
N PHE A 34 -3.15 2.36 -3.86
CA PHE A 34 -2.11 2.96 -3.01
C PHE A 34 -2.47 4.37 -2.54
N HIS A 35 -2.91 5.23 -3.47
CA HIS A 35 -3.25 6.61 -3.11
C HIS A 35 -4.37 6.67 -2.07
N THR A 36 -5.43 5.90 -2.27
CA THR A 36 -6.55 5.84 -1.32
C THR A 36 -6.11 5.30 0.04
N LEU A 37 -5.31 4.24 0.09
CA LEU A 37 -4.88 3.61 1.34
C LEU A 37 -3.85 4.42 2.12
N TYR A 38 -2.93 5.06 1.42
CA TYR A 38 -1.76 5.68 2.05
C TYR A 38 -1.92 7.19 2.25
N HIS A 39 -2.79 7.85 1.46
CA HIS A 39 -2.95 9.30 1.51
C HIS A 39 -4.35 9.77 1.94
N THR A 40 -5.36 8.89 1.98
CA THR A 40 -6.73 9.27 2.37
C THR A 40 -7.20 8.51 3.60
N ASP A 41 -8.21 9.05 4.29
CA ASP A 41 -8.87 8.39 5.44
C ASP A 41 -10.22 7.76 5.03
N CYS A 42 -10.41 7.49 3.74
CA CYS A 42 -11.65 6.93 3.23
C CYS A 42 -11.76 5.44 3.56
N SER A 43 -12.95 4.99 3.96
CA SER A 43 -13.26 3.56 4.03
C SER A 43 -13.19 2.94 2.64
N PHE A 44 -12.57 1.77 2.53
CA PHE A 44 -12.35 1.10 1.26
C PHE A 44 -12.72 -0.38 1.36
N LEU A 45 -13.09 -0.99 0.23
CA LEU A 45 -13.35 -2.41 0.10
C LEU A 45 -12.52 -2.97 -1.05
N VAL A 46 -11.62 -3.92 -0.77
CA VAL A 46 -10.83 -4.62 -1.80
C VAL A 46 -11.39 -6.02 -2.01
N GLY A 47 -12.07 -6.23 -3.13
CA GLY A 47 -12.41 -7.55 -3.64
C GLY A 47 -11.37 -8.01 -4.66
N ALA A 48 -10.48 -8.92 -4.28
CA ALA A 48 -9.48 -9.48 -5.20
C ALA A 48 -9.26 -10.99 -4.96
N PRO A 49 -8.91 -11.79 -5.98
CA PRO A 49 -8.65 -13.22 -5.82
C PRO A 49 -7.44 -13.51 -4.93
N THR A 50 -7.33 -14.76 -4.44
CA THR A 50 -6.18 -15.20 -3.63
C THR A 50 -4.88 -15.06 -4.45
N GLY A 51 -3.83 -14.51 -3.85
CA GLY A 51 -2.56 -14.22 -4.54
C GLY A 51 -2.45 -12.81 -5.15
N SER A 52 -3.52 -12.00 -5.19
CA SER A 52 -3.47 -10.63 -5.74
C SER A 52 -2.82 -9.57 -4.84
N GLY A 53 -2.23 -9.97 -3.71
CA GLY A 53 -1.50 -9.06 -2.83
C GLY A 53 -2.38 -8.21 -1.91
N LYS A 54 -3.53 -8.73 -1.46
CA LYS A 54 -4.41 -8.10 -0.46
C LYS A 54 -3.71 -7.82 0.88
N THR A 55 -2.75 -8.66 1.27
CA THR A 55 -1.96 -8.46 2.49
C THR A 55 -1.24 -7.12 2.46
N VAL A 56 -0.62 -6.78 1.33
CA VAL A 56 0.05 -5.49 1.13
C VAL A 56 -0.93 -4.32 1.26
N ALA A 57 -2.17 -4.47 0.77
CA ALA A 57 -3.19 -3.44 0.95
C ALA A 57 -3.51 -3.18 2.44
N ALA A 58 -3.59 -4.24 3.25
CA ALA A 58 -3.78 -4.09 4.68
C ALA A 58 -2.55 -3.44 5.36
N GLU A 59 -1.35 -3.84 4.97
CA GLU A 59 -0.10 -3.26 5.48
C GLU A 59 0.01 -1.76 5.17
N LEU A 60 -0.36 -1.33 3.96
CA LEU A 60 -0.38 0.09 3.58
C LEU A 60 -1.28 0.92 4.50
N ALA A 61 -2.46 0.38 4.85
CA ALA A 61 -3.37 1.04 5.79
C ALA A 61 -2.76 1.11 7.20
N ILE A 62 -2.07 0.07 7.65
CA ILE A 62 -1.38 0.04 8.94
C ILE A 62 -0.23 1.05 8.98
N PHE A 63 0.60 1.12 7.94
CA PHE A 63 1.69 2.09 7.84
C PHE A 63 1.17 3.52 7.88
N ARG A 64 0.02 3.79 7.24
CA ARG A 64 -0.64 5.10 7.34
C ARG A 64 -1.02 5.43 8.79
N VAL A 65 -1.59 4.48 9.53
CA VAL A 65 -1.93 4.68 10.96
C VAL A 65 -0.68 4.97 11.78
N PHE A 66 0.41 4.22 11.59
CA PHE A 66 1.67 4.47 12.30
C PHE A 66 2.29 5.83 11.96
N ASN A 67 2.23 6.25 10.70
CA ASN A 67 2.72 7.56 10.28
C ASN A 67 1.88 8.72 10.84
N LYS A 68 0.56 8.55 10.91
CA LYS A 68 -0.36 9.60 11.36
C LYS A 68 -0.45 9.68 12.88
N TYR A 69 -0.30 8.55 13.57
CA TYR A 69 -0.43 8.42 15.02
C TYR A 69 0.76 7.68 15.63
N PRO A 70 1.99 8.21 15.54
CA PRO A 70 3.21 7.54 16.02
C PRO A 70 3.23 7.32 17.54
N SER A 71 2.34 7.97 18.29
CA SER A 71 2.27 7.91 19.75
C SER A 71 1.00 7.26 20.29
N SER A 72 0.12 6.72 19.43
CA SER A 72 -1.07 6.01 19.90
C SER A 72 -0.65 4.61 20.35
N LYS A 73 -0.50 4.44 21.66
CA LYS A 73 -0.28 3.15 22.33
C LYS A 73 -1.56 2.35 22.48
#